data_AF-A0A818FU43-F1
#
_entry.id   AF-A0A818FU43-F1
#
_cell.length_a   1.000
_cell.length_b   1.000
_cell.length_c   1.000
_cell.angle_alpha   90.00
_cell.angle_beta   90.00
_cell.angle_gamma   90.00
#
_symmetry.space_group_name_H-M   'P 1'
#
loop_
_entity.id
_entity.type
_entity.pdbx_description
1 polymer ?
#
loop_
_entity_poly.entity_id
_entity_poly.type
_entity_poly.pdbx_seq_one_letter_code
_entity_poly.pdbx_strand_id
1 'polypeptide(L)'
;MLTSKVTYVSRSSSQYTGNLYMPPAKLRLLQASLTDKSTLEYQRFAWEALEKTINGRINKVNISNLPIIIHELFQDNIIRGRGLLAHCIIQAQIASPIYTPVYAALVSVINKKFSQIGELISKRLISSFLRTYQRNDKTYCLATTKFIAHFINQNILHEIVALKILVLLLEKPSNDSIELAIVFLKECGQKLIEVSPRGLDSIFSTLRNLPNESRLNKHTQYMIEVLFDVRKDKFKGHPSIPSGLDLVNKNDQYTHNIELKDLCESEAILDIFQYDEQYEENEAKYVEIRKKILDENNDDEEKSHSSSSDGDEESK
;
A
#
# COMPACT_ATOMS: atom_id res chain seq x y z
N MET A 1 -1.38 -39.45 62.42
CA MET A 1 -1.71 -39.55 60.98
C MET A 1 -2.20 -38.19 60.53
N LEU A 2 -1.42 -37.54 59.65
CA LEU A 2 -1.51 -36.14 59.31
C LEU A 2 -2.70 -35.81 58.40
N THR A 3 -3.43 -34.76 58.76
CA THR A 3 -4.46 -34.13 57.95
C THR A 3 -3.81 -33.11 57.00
N SER A 4 -3.81 -33.43 55.70
CA SER A 4 -3.28 -32.56 54.64
C SER A 4 -4.19 -31.36 54.40
N LYS A 5 -3.74 -30.17 54.82
CA LYS A 5 -4.31 -28.88 54.38
C LYS A 5 -3.84 -28.60 52.96
N VAL A 6 -4.79 -28.54 52.03
CA VAL A 6 -4.60 -28.03 50.67
C VAL A 6 -4.44 -26.50 50.76
N THR A 7 -3.24 -26.02 50.46
CA THR A 7 -2.93 -24.58 50.38
C THR A 7 -3.46 -24.05 49.05
N TYR A 8 -4.44 -23.14 49.11
CA TYR A 8 -4.87 -22.34 47.96
C TYR A 8 -3.73 -21.41 47.55
N VAL A 9 -3.07 -21.68 46.42
CA VAL A 9 -2.27 -20.68 45.71
C VAL A 9 -3.24 -19.90 44.83
N SER A 10 -3.54 -18.68 45.23
CA SER A 10 -4.29 -17.72 44.42
C SER A 10 -3.54 -17.46 43.11
N ARG A 11 -4.12 -17.90 42.00
CA ARG A 11 -3.83 -17.36 40.67
C ARG A 11 -4.24 -15.89 40.68
N SER A 12 -3.29 -14.97 40.88
CA SER A 12 -3.50 -13.56 40.56
C SER A 12 -3.46 -13.40 39.03
N SER A 13 -4.66 -13.46 38.48
CA SER A 13 -5.08 -12.97 37.18
C SER A 13 -4.57 -11.55 36.89
N SER A 14 -3.83 -11.39 35.79
CA SER A 14 -3.99 -10.29 34.84
C SER A 14 -3.33 -10.67 33.52
N GLN A 15 -4.14 -11.21 32.62
CA GLN A 15 -3.91 -11.14 31.18
C GLN A 15 -3.79 -9.65 30.81
N TYR A 16 -2.60 -9.19 30.43
CA TYR A 16 -2.41 -7.83 29.92
C TYR A 16 -2.76 -7.78 28.42
N THR A 17 -4.06 -7.77 28.16
CA THR A 17 -4.67 -7.34 26.91
C THR A 17 -4.98 -5.83 27.00
N GLY A 18 -4.56 -5.07 26.00
CA GLY A 18 -5.10 -3.73 25.69
C GLY A 18 -4.45 -2.52 26.38
N ASN A 19 -3.68 -1.75 25.60
CA ASN A 19 -3.55 -0.28 25.66
C ASN A 19 -3.65 0.41 27.03
N LEU A 20 -2.87 -0.02 28.03
CA LEU A 20 -2.67 0.80 29.23
C LEU A 20 -1.60 1.86 28.91
N TYR A 21 -2.00 3.13 28.84
CA TYR A 21 -1.07 4.24 28.62
C TYR A 21 0.01 4.24 29.71
N MET A 22 1.25 3.94 29.32
CA MET A 22 2.41 4.03 30.19
C MET A 22 3.04 5.42 30.03
N PRO A 23 3.29 6.17 31.11
CA PRO A 23 3.91 7.49 31.02
C PRO A 23 5.29 7.43 30.33
N PRO A 24 5.62 8.37 29.42
CA PRO A 24 6.87 8.36 28.64
C PRO A 24 8.16 8.27 29.45
N ALA A 25 8.17 8.78 30.69
CA ALA A 25 9.31 8.66 31.59
C ALA A 25 9.48 7.24 32.15
N LYS A 26 8.37 6.56 32.45
CA LYS A 26 8.37 5.18 32.94
C LYS A 26 8.70 4.19 31.81
N LEU A 27 8.21 4.49 30.60
CA LEU A 27 8.63 3.83 29.36
C LEU A 27 10.14 3.92 29.15
N ARG A 28 10.73 5.11 29.26
CA ARG A 28 12.19 5.30 29.12
C ARG A 28 13.01 4.55 30.17
N LEU A 29 12.54 4.49 31.41
CA LEU A 29 13.19 3.71 32.47
C LEU A 29 13.11 2.20 32.19
N LEU A 30 11.97 1.71 31.71
CA LEU A 30 11.82 0.31 31.29
C LEU A 30 12.72 -0.04 30.10
N GLN A 31 12.79 0.85 29.11
CA GLN A 31 13.69 0.74 27.95
C GLN A 31 15.15 0.66 28.38
N ALA A 32 15.56 1.47 29.37
CA ALA A 32 16.92 1.48 29.88
C ALA A 32 17.29 0.21 30.68
N SER A 33 16.29 -0.46 31.27
CA SER A 33 16.49 -1.73 32.00
C SER A 33 16.45 -2.98 31.12
N LEU A 34 15.85 -2.91 29.92
CA LEU A 34 15.74 -4.03 28.99
C LEU A 34 16.93 -4.04 28.03
N THR A 35 18.05 -4.61 28.46
CA THR A 35 19.27 -4.73 27.64
C THR A 35 19.34 -6.05 26.85
N ASP A 36 18.65 -7.09 27.33
CA ASP A 36 18.64 -8.41 26.70
C ASP A 36 17.60 -8.48 25.57
N LYS A 37 18.11 -8.55 24.33
CA LYS A 37 17.31 -8.53 23.10
C LYS A 37 16.55 -9.84 22.85
N SER A 38 16.93 -10.93 23.53
CA SER A 38 16.28 -12.23 23.41
C SER A 38 14.96 -12.32 24.20
N THR A 39 14.73 -11.38 25.12
CA THR A 39 13.55 -11.40 25.99
C THR A 39 12.27 -11.03 25.23
N LEU A 40 11.16 -11.68 25.60
CA LEU A 40 9.84 -11.39 25.04
C LEU A 40 9.44 -9.92 25.26
N GLU A 41 9.78 -9.36 26.42
CA GLU A 41 9.49 -7.98 26.79
C GLU A 41 10.24 -6.98 25.90
N TYR A 42 11.53 -7.21 25.63
CA TYR A 42 12.30 -6.39 24.70
C TYR A 42 11.72 -6.44 23.29
N GLN A 43 11.45 -7.64 22.77
CA GLN A 43 10.92 -7.78 21.41
C GLN A 43 9.56 -7.12 21.24
N ARG A 44 8.69 -7.25 22.25
CA ARG A 44 7.38 -6.59 22.26
C ARG A 44 7.54 -5.07 22.28
N PHE A 45 8.46 -4.57 23.09
CA PHE A 45 8.78 -3.16 23.13
C PHE A 45 9.30 -2.65 21.77
N ALA A 46 10.22 -3.39 21.15
CA ALA A 46 10.76 -3.07 19.83
C ALA A 46 9.66 -3.09 18.75
N TRP A 47 8.73 -4.04 18.81
CA TRP A 47 7.58 -4.12 17.91
C TRP A 47 6.65 -2.91 18.04
N GLU A 48 6.30 -2.49 19.26
CA GLU A 48 5.46 -1.30 19.48
C GLU A 48 6.15 -0.02 19.02
N ALA A 49 7.48 0.06 19.14
CA ALA A 49 8.26 1.18 18.59
C ALA A 49 8.27 1.17 17.05
N LEU A 50 8.40 -0.02 16.45
CA LEU A 50 8.35 -0.22 14.99
C LEU A 50 6.97 0.19 14.42
N GLU A 51 5.88 -0.19 15.08
CA GLU A 51 4.53 0.21 14.70
C GLU A 51 4.36 1.74 14.70
N LYS A 52 4.85 2.42 15.75
CA LYS A 52 4.76 3.87 15.88
C LYS A 52 5.59 4.61 14.83
N THR A 53 6.80 4.12 14.54
CA THR A 53 7.71 4.72 13.55
C THR A 53 7.14 4.58 12.14
N ILE A 54 6.72 3.37 11.75
CA ILE A 54 6.06 3.11 10.46
C ILE A 54 4.82 4.00 10.31
N ASN A 55 3.90 3.97 11.27
CA ASN A 55 2.68 4.77 11.21
C ASN A 55 2.99 6.28 11.14
N GLY A 56 3.98 6.75 11.91
CA GLY A 56 4.44 8.14 11.88
C GLY A 56 5.00 8.57 10.52
N ARG A 57 5.72 7.69 9.82
CA ARG A 57 6.25 7.97 8.47
C ARG A 57 5.15 7.98 7.42
N ILE A 58 4.27 6.98 7.44
CA ILE A 58 3.16 6.88 6.46
C ILE A 58 2.23 8.10 6.56
N ASN A 59 1.91 8.58 7.75
CA ASN A 59 1.01 9.74 7.90
C ASN A 59 1.61 11.08 7.44
N LYS A 60 2.94 11.16 7.30
CA LYS A 60 3.64 12.39 6.90
C LYS A 60 4.00 12.41 5.42
N VAL A 61 3.84 11.30 4.71
CA VAL A 61 4.32 11.17 3.34
C VAL A 61 3.53 12.08 2.38
N ASN A 62 4.26 12.79 1.53
CA ASN A 62 3.74 13.63 0.46
C ASN A 62 4.76 13.64 -0.69
N ILE A 63 4.43 14.32 -1.80
CA ILE A 63 5.28 14.31 -3.00
C ILE A 63 6.69 14.88 -2.72
N SER A 64 6.82 15.94 -1.93
CA SER A 64 8.10 16.63 -1.73
C SER A 64 9.03 15.93 -0.75
N ASN A 65 8.50 15.17 0.22
CA ASN A 65 9.31 14.44 1.20
C ASN A 65 9.39 12.92 0.95
N LEU A 66 8.78 12.41 -0.13
CA LEU A 66 8.75 10.99 -0.44
C LEU A 66 10.14 10.33 -0.44
N PRO A 67 11.20 10.89 -1.06
CA PRO A 67 12.54 10.29 -1.02
C PRO A 67 13.10 10.17 0.40
N ILE A 68 12.92 11.21 1.22
CA ILE A 68 13.37 11.23 2.62
C ILE A 68 12.64 10.17 3.43
N ILE A 69 11.31 10.08 3.27
CA ILE A 69 10.47 9.10 3.96
C ILE A 69 10.85 7.67 3.55
N ILE A 70 11.17 7.43 2.28
CA ILE A 70 11.65 6.13 1.78
C ILE A 70 12.97 5.76 2.47
N HIS A 71 13.95 6.66 2.47
CA HIS A 71 15.25 6.43 3.09
C HIS A 71 15.09 6.10 4.58
N GLU A 72 14.31 6.91 5.30
CA GLU A 72 13.98 6.70 6.70
C GLU A 72 13.22 5.38 6.95
N LEU A 73 12.28 5.01 6.07
CA LEU A 73 11.50 3.79 6.22
C LEU A 73 12.38 2.54 6.05
N PHE A 74 13.37 2.58 5.15
CA PHE A 74 14.34 1.48 5.02
C PHE A 74 15.28 1.35 6.23
N GLN A 75 15.38 2.38 7.08
CA GLN A 75 16.10 2.26 8.35
C GLN A 75 15.38 1.33 9.33
N ASP A 76 14.05 1.26 9.25
CA ASP A 76 13.20 0.43 10.08
C ASP A 76 13.09 -0.99 9.49
N ASN A 77 12.99 -2.03 10.32
CA ASN A 77 12.87 -3.42 9.85
C ASN A 77 11.49 -3.72 9.24
N ILE A 78 11.29 -3.31 7.99
CA ILE A 78 10.03 -3.50 7.27
C ILE A 78 9.76 -4.95 6.85
N ILE A 79 10.74 -5.86 6.93
CA ILE A 79 10.51 -7.30 6.73
C ILE A 79 9.76 -7.87 7.95
N ARG A 80 10.24 -7.54 9.15
CA ARG A 80 9.57 -7.89 10.41
C ARG A 80 8.21 -7.18 10.50
N GLY A 81 8.18 -5.89 10.21
CA GLY A 81 6.99 -5.05 10.24
C GLY A 81 6.11 -5.11 8.99
N ARG A 82 6.26 -6.10 8.10
CA ARG A 82 5.56 -6.11 6.80
C ARG A 82 4.04 -6.08 6.91
N GLY A 83 3.48 -6.75 7.93
CA GLY A 83 2.04 -6.71 8.23
C GLY A 83 1.61 -5.33 8.68
N LEU A 84 2.34 -4.74 9.64
CA LEU A 84 2.13 -3.37 10.13
C LEU A 84 2.18 -2.35 8.99
N LEU A 85 3.20 -2.43 8.13
CA LEU A 85 3.36 -1.55 6.99
C LEU A 85 2.17 -1.64 6.03
N ALA A 86 1.80 -2.87 5.66
CA ALA A 86 0.66 -3.10 4.77
C ALA A 86 -0.65 -2.57 5.38
N HIS A 87 -0.86 -2.80 6.68
CA HIS A 87 -2.00 -2.28 7.41
C HIS A 87 -2.02 -0.75 7.42
N CYS A 88 -0.92 -0.11 7.84
CA CYS A 88 -0.82 1.36 7.92
C CYS A 88 -1.03 2.03 6.57
N ILE A 89 -0.42 1.53 5.49
CA ILE A 89 -0.58 2.11 4.14
C ILE A 89 -2.04 2.05 3.68
N ILE A 90 -2.69 0.88 3.83
CA ILE A 90 -4.10 0.71 3.41
C ILE A 90 -5.02 1.62 4.25
N GLN A 91 -4.83 1.68 5.57
CA GLN A 91 -5.64 2.55 6.44
C GLN A 91 -5.42 4.04 6.15
N ALA A 92 -4.18 4.47 5.95
CA ALA A 92 -3.86 5.85 5.62
C ALA A 92 -4.45 6.26 4.26
N GLN A 93 -4.46 5.36 3.28
CA GLN A 93 -5.09 5.61 1.99
C GLN A 93 -6.61 5.73 2.10
N ILE A 94 -7.27 4.85 2.86
CA ILE A 94 -8.72 4.92 3.11
C ILE A 94 -9.09 6.22 3.82
N ALA A 95 -8.30 6.64 4.82
CA ALA A 95 -8.51 7.87 5.56
C ALA A 95 -8.23 9.12 4.71
N SER A 96 -7.33 9.04 3.73
CA SER A 96 -6.96 10.18 2.86
C SER A 96 -6.71 9.76 1.40
N PRO A 97 -7.78 9.50 0.62
CA PRO A 97 -7.67 9.03 -0.78
C PRO A 97 -7.05 10.05 -1.74
N ILE A 98 -6.86 11.30 -1.32
CA ILE A 98 -6.19 12.34 -2.11
C ILE A 98 -4.70 11.99 -2.30
N TYR A 99 -4.06 11.35 -1.32
CA TYR A 99 -2.65 10.96 -1.38
C TYR A 99 -2.42 9.57 -2.00
N THR A 100 -3.44 8.95 -2.59
CA THR A 100 -3.33 7.62 -3.21
C THR A 100 -2.15 7.48 -4.19
N PRO A 101 -1.88 8.46 -5.08
CA PRO A 101 -0.71 8.37 -5.96
C PRO A 101 0.62 8.31 -5.20
N VAL A 102 0.73 9.03 -4.08
CA VAL A 102 1.94 9.06 -3.23
C VAL A 102 2.13 7.72 -2.54
N TYR A 103 1.07 7.14 -1.97
CA TYR A 103 1.13 5.81 -1.37
C TYR A 103 1.50 4.74 -2.41
N ALA A 104 0.98 4.83 -3.63
CA ALA A 104 1.34 3.90 -4.70
C ALA A 104 2.81 4.03 -5.12
N ALA A 105 3.35 5.26 -5.19
CA ALA A 105 4.76 5.50 -5.47
C ALA A 105 5.67 4.94 -4.36
N LEU A 106 5.30 5.15 -3.09
CA LEU A 106 6.00 4.56 -1.95
C LEU A 106 6.03 3.03 -2.04
N VAL A 107 4.88 2.40 -2.32
CA VAL A 107 4.81 0.94 -2.47
C VAL A 107 5.62 0.47 -3.68
N SER A 108 5.67 1.23 -4.78
CA SER A 108 6.48 0.90 -5.96
C SER A 108 7.97 0.78 -5.61
N VAL A 109 8.50 1.74 -4.84
CA VAL A 109 9.90 1.72 -4.39
C VAL A 109 10.15 0.57 -3.41
N ILE A 110 9.23 0.30 -2.49
CA ILE A 110 9.33 -0.86 -1.59
C ILE A 110 9.31 -2.16 -2.40
N ASN A 111 8.43 -2.27 -3.40
CA ASN A 111 8.25 -3.46 -4.23
C ASN A 111 9.48 -3.77 -5.09
N LYS A 112 10.22 -2.74 -5.55
CA LYS A 112 11.52 -2.91 -6.23
C LYS A 112 12.51 -3.70 -5.37
N LYS A 113 12.61 -3.37 -4.07
CA LYS A 113 13.59 -4.00 -3.16
C LYS A 113 13.04 -5.25 -2.46
N PHE A 114 11.74 -5.26 -2.15
CA PHE A 114 11.04 -6.29 -1.39
C PHE A 114 9.73 -6.68 -2.06
N SER A 115 9.81 -7.49 -3.12
CA SER A 115 8.63 -7.91 -3.90
C SER A 115 7.57 -8.61 -3.06
N GLN A 116 7.96 -9.39 -2.04
CA GLN A 116 7.04 -10.07 -1.11
C GLN A 116 6.16 -9.09 -0.32
N ILE A 117 6.70 -7.91 0.02
CA ILE A 117 5.92 -6.87 0.72
C ILE A 117 4.91 -6.25 -0.25
N GLY A 118 5.33 -5.96 -1.48
CA GLY A 118 4.42 -5.48 -2.53
C GLY A 118 3.31 -6.47 -2.84
N GLU A 119 3.62 -7.76 -2.87
CA GLU A 119 2.64 -8.85 -3.04
C GLU A 119 1.64 -8.89 -1.89
N LEU A 120 2.11 -8.84 -0.64
CA LEU A 120 1.26 -8.86 0.56
C LEU A 120 0.28 -7.68 0.57
N ILE A 121 0.76 -6.47 0.28
CA ILE A 121 -0.08 -5.27 0.21
C ILE A 121 -1.13 -5.43 -0.89
N SER A 122 -0.72 -5.92 -2.07
CA SER A 122 -1.60 -6.13 -3.21
C SER A 122 -2.70 -7.15 -2.91
N LYS A 123 -2.34 -8.29 -2.30
CA LYS A 123 -3.28 -9.33 -1.84
C LYS A 123 -4.30 -8.78 -0.85
N ARG A 124 -3.83 -8.04 0.17
CA ARG A 124 -4.70 -7.41 1.18
C ARG A 124 -5.64 -6.36 0.56
N LEU A 125 -5.14 -5.56 -0.38
CA LEU A 125 -5.92 -4.54 -1.06
C LEU A 125 -7.04 -5.15 -1.92
N ILE A 126 -6.73 -6.17 -2.72
CA ILE A 126 -7.72 -6.89 -3.54
C ILE A 126 -8.75 -7.58 -2.65
N SER A 127 -8.32 -8.25 -1.56
CA SER A 127 -9.25 -8.86 -0.61
C SER A 127 -10.16 -7.82 0.05
N SER A 128 -9.63 -6.63 0.37
CA SER A 128 -10.42 -5.54 0.95
C SER A 128 -11.48 -5.03 -0.04
N PHE A 129 -11.11 -4.85 -1.31
CA PHE A 129 -12.04 -4.50 -2.38
C PHE A 129 -13.17 -5.54 -2.52
N LEU A 130 -12.83 -6.84 -2.62
CA LEU A 130 -13.84 -7.89 -2.78
C LEU A 130 -14.81 -7.95 -1.60
N ARG A 131 -14.31 -7.83 -0.36
CA ARG A 131 -15.14 -7.83 0.86
C ARG A 131 -16.04 -6.60 0.93
N THR A 132 -15.53 -5.42 0.58
CA THR A 132 -16.30 -4.16 0.62
C THR A 132 -17.35 -4.10 -0.49
N TYR A 133 -17.03 -4.64 -1.67
CA TYR A 133 -17.99 -4.82 -2.77
C TYR A 133 -19.14 -5.76 -2.37
N GLN A 134 -18.85 -6.92 -1.76
CA GLN A 134 -19.87 -7.85 -1.27
C GLN A 134 -20.77 -7.23 -0.19
N ARG A 135 -20.22 -6.34 0.64
CA ARG A 135 -20.95 -5.65 1.72
C ARG A 135 -21.67 -4.38 1.26
N ASN A 136 -21.54 -4.00 -0.01
CA ASN A 136 -22.07 -2.74 -0.56
C ASN A 136 -21.60 -1.47 0.19
N ASP A 137 -20.36 -1.48 0.71
CA ASP A 137 -19.78 -0.27 1.31
C ASP A 137 -19.15 0.60 0.21
N LYS A 138 -19.93 1.56 -0.29
CA LYS A 138 -19.55 2.41 -1.42
C LYS A 138 -18.28 3.22 -1.15
N THR A 139 -18.14 3.81 0.04
CA THR A 139 -17.02 4.70 0.37
C THR A 139 -15.71 3.93 0.39
N TYR A 140 -15.69 2.77 1.05
CA TYR A 140 -14.51 1.90 1.08
C TYR A 140 -14.20 1.28 -0.28
N CYS A 141 -15.24 0.89 -1.03
CA CYS A 141 -15.08 0.36 -2.37
C CYS A 141 -14.43 1.40 -3.31
N LEU A 142 -14.87 2.67 -3.25
CA LEU A 142 -14.27 3.75 -4.03
C LEU A 142 -12.78 3.96 -3.67
N ALA A 143 -12.45 4.01 -2.37
CA ALA A 143 -11.07 4.20 -1.92
C ALA A 143 -10.15 3.05 -2.36
N THR A 144 -10.56 1.80 -2.15
CA THR A 144 -9.79 0.61 -2.53
C THR A 144 -9.64 0.47 -4.04
N THR A 145 -10.70 0.73 -4.79
CA THR A 145 -10.70 0.72 -6.26
C THR A 145 -9.72 1.77 -6.82
N LYS A 146 -9.75 3.00 -6.28
CA LYS A 146 -8.77 4.04 -6.64
C LYS A 146 -7.35 3.59 -6.34
N PHE A 147 -7.11 2.92 -5.22
CA PHE A 147 -5.77 2.47 -4.88
C PHE A 147 -5.25 1.37 -5.81
N ILE A 148 -6.11 0.42 -6.18
CA ILE A 148 -5.79 -0.60 -7.19
C ILE A 148 -5.43 0.06 -8.54
N ALA A 149 -6.14 1.11 -8.94
CA ALA A 149 -5.85 1.83 -10.18
C ALA A 149 -4.42 2.38 -10.20
N HIS A 150 -3.99 3.01 -9.10
CA HIS A 150 -2.62 3.52 -9.00
C HIS A 150 -1.55 2.44 -8.89
N PHE A 151 -1.86 1.26 -8.34
CA PHE A 151 -0.96 0.11 -8.37
C PHE A 151 -0.69 -0.38 -9.79
N ILE A 152 -1.72 -0.33 -10.65
CA ILE A 152 -1.59 -0.68 -12.07
C ILE A 152 -0.82 0.40 -12.83
N ASN A 153 -1.07 1.68 -12.52
CA ASN A 153 -0.31 2.79 -13.12
C ASN A 153 1.19 2.68 -12.81
N GLN A 154 1.54 2.30 -11.57
CA GLN A 154 2.91 2.09 -11.10
C GLN A 154 3.50 0.71 -11.46
N ASN A 155 2.80 -0.10 -12.26
CA ASN A 155 3.22 -1.46 -12.66
C ASN A 155 3.48 -2.45 -11.50
N ILE A 156 2.88 -2.21 -10.33
CA ILE A 156 2.92 -3.14 -9.19
C ILE A 156 1.98 -4.32 -9.47
N LEU A 157 0.81 -4.03 -10.04
CA LEU A 157 -0.19 -5.03 -10.44
C LEU A 157 -0.28 -5.12 -11.96
N HIS A 158 -0.41 -6.34 -12.46
CA HIS A 158 -0.66 -6.60 -13.87
C HIS A 158 -2.01 -6.03 -14.32
N GLU A 159 -2.08 -5.43 -15.51
CA GLU A 159 -3.27 -4.74 -16.02
C GLU A 159 -4.48 -5.65 -16.22
N ILE A 160 -4.25 -6.96 -16.32
CA ILE A 160 -5.31 -7.98 -16.35
C ILE A 160 -6.22 -7.90 -15.10
N VAL A 161 -5.68 -7.47 -13.95
CA VAL A 161 -6.46 -7.26 -12.73
C VAL A 161 -7.47 -6.14 -12.93
N ALA A 162 -7.08 -5.02 -13.57
CA ALA A 162 -8.02 -3.95 -13.90
C ALA A 162 -9.15 -4.43 -14.81
N LEU A 163 -8.81 -5.16 -15.88
CA LEU A 163 -9.82 -5.67 -16.81
C LEU A 163 -10.80 -6.62 -16.13
N LYS A 164 -10.31 -7.51 -15.25
CA LYS A 164 -11.17 -8.43 -14.50
C LYS A 164 -12.06 -7.69 -13.50
N ILE A 165 -11.56 -6.65 -12.81
CA ILE A 165 -12.36 -5.81 -11.91
C ILE A 165 -13.45 -5.09 -12.70
N LEU A 166 -13.13 -4.54 -13.87
CA LEU A 166 -14.10 -3.87 -14.74
C LEU A 166 -15.19 -4.83 -15.23
N VAL A 167 -14.82 -6.03 -15.64
CA VAL A 167 -15.80 -7.06 -16.00
C VAL A 167 -16.72 -7.39 -14.82
N LEU A 168 -16.16 -7.56 -13.62
CA LEU A 168 -16.95 -7.83 -12.40
C LEU A 168 -17.93 -6.69 -12.04
N LEU A 169 -17.52 -5.43 -12.20
CA LEU A 169 -18.39 -4.27 -11.94
C LEU A 169 -19.49 -4.11 -13.00
N LEU A 170 -19.25 -4.57 -14.23
CA LEU A 170 -20.17 -4.43 -15.37
C LEU A 170 -21.03 -5.68 -15.64
N GLU A 171 -20.75 -6.81 -15.00
CA GLU A 171 -21.52 -8.06 -15.18
C GLU A 171 -22.99 -7.90 -14.75
N LYS A 172 -23.22 -7.20 -13.63
CA LYS A 172 -24.55 -6.85 -13.12
C LYS A 172 -24.62 -5.35 -12.89
N PRO A 173 -24.89 -4.56 -13.94
CA PRO A 173 -24.79 -3.10 -13.87
C PRO A 173 -25.82 -2.52 -12.89
N SER A 174 -25.33 -1.83 -11.86
CA SER A 174 -26.12 -0.97 -10.98
C SER A 174 -25.58 0.46 -11.08
N ASN A 175 -26.35 1.45 -10.60
CA ASN A 175 -25.88 2.84 -10.62
C ASN A 175 -24.54 2.98 -9.86
N ASP A 176 -24.39 2.26 -8.73
CA ASP A 176 -23.16 2.30 -7.92
C ASP A 176 -22.00 1.52 -8.56
N SER A 177 -22.25 0.35 -9.17
CA SER A 177 -21.19 -0.44 -9.80
C SER A 177 -20.63 0.27 -11.05
N ILE A 178 -21.50 0.96 -11.80
CA ILE A 178 -21.09 1.78 -12.93
C ILE A 178 -20.32 3.01 -12.47
N GLU A 179 -20.78 3.69 -11.41
CA GLU A 179 -20.04 4.82 -10.83
C GLU A 179 -18.62 4.41 -10.43
N LEU A 180 -18.49 3.28 -9.72
CA LEU A 180 -17.20 2.67 -9.37
C LEU A 180 -16.34 2.39 -10.61
N ALA A 181 -16.93 1.77 -11.65
CA ALA A 181 -16.21 1.45 -12.89
C ALA A 181 -15.73 2.72 -13.62
N ILE A 182 -16.54 3.80 -13.63
CA ILE A 182 -16.18 5.07 -14.24
C ILE A 182 -15.04 5.74 -13.47
N VAL A 183 -15.11 5.78 -12.14
CA VAL A 183 -14.03 6.32 -11.31
C VAL A 183 -12.74 5.52 -11.53
N PHE A 184 -12.82 4.18 -11.54
CA PHE A 184 -11.67 3.32 -11.80
C PHE A 184 -11.04 3.59 -13.17
N LEU A 185 -11.86 3.67 -14.23
CA LEU A 185 -11.38 3.97 -15.58
C LEU A 185 -10.75 5.35 -15.70
N LYS A 186 -11.26 6.36 -14.97
CA LYS A 186 -10.61 7.68 -14.97
C LYS A 186 -9.20 7.60 -14.39
N GLU A 187 -8.96 6.80 -13.36
CA GLU A 187 -7.67 6.72 -12.68
C GLU A 187 -6.63 5.85 -13.44
N CYS A 188 -7.03 4.71 -14.02
CA CYS A 188 -6.10 3.80 -14.74
C CYS A 188 -6.25 3.78 -16.27
N GLY A 189 -7.19 4.56 -16.83
CA GLY A 189 -7.54 4.49 -18.25
C GLY A 189 -6.39 4.84 -19.19
N GLN A 190 -5.57 5.84 -18.85
CA GLN A 190 -4.38 6.15 -19.65
C GLN A 190 -3.43 4.95 -19.74
N LYS A 191 -3.17 4.27 -18.60
CA LYS A 191 -2.28 3.11 -18.55
C LYS A 191 -2.84 1.96 -19.38
N LEU A 192 -4.15 1.75 -19.31
CA LEU A 192 -4.83 0.72 -20.11
C LEU A 192 -4.80 1.00 -21.61
N ILE A 193 -4.82 2.28 -22.04
CA ILE A 193 -4.60 2.62 -23.46
C ILE A 193 -3.21 2.16 -23.92
N GLU A 194 -2.19 2.37 -23.09
CA GLU A 194 -0.80 2.06 -23.44
C GLU A 194 -0.52 0.55 -23.48
N VAL A 195 -1.05 -0.20 -22.51
CA VAL A 195 -0.71 -1.62 -22.31
C VAL A 195 -1.73 -2.57 -22.91
N SER A 196 -3.04 -2.27 -22.84
CA SER A 196 -4.11 -3.17 -23.28
C SER A 196 -5.27 -2.43 -23.99
N PRO A 197 -5.02 -1.84 -25.17
CA PRO A 197 -6.03 -1.07 -25.90
C PRO A 197 -7.25 -1.92 -26.28
N ARG A 198 -7.03 -3.19 -26.67
CA ARG A 198 -8.12 -4.12 -27.03
C ARG A 198 -9.03 -4.45 -25.84
N GLY A 199 -8.43 -4.65 -24.65
CA GLY A 199 -9.19 -4.89 -23.43
C GLY A 199 -10.05 -3.68 -23.08
N LEU A 200 -9.46 -2.49 -23.16
CA LEU A 200 -10.17 -1.23 -22.92
C LEU A 200 -11.31 -1.00 -23.93
N ASP A 201 -11.09 -1.29 -25.22
CA ASP A 201 -12.10 -1.19 -26.27
C ASP A 201 -13.34 -2.05 -25.98
N SER A 202 -13.11 -3.26 -25.48
CA SER A 202 -14.21 -4.16 -25.08
C SER A 202 -15.04 -3.56 -23.95
N ILE A 203 -14.39 -3.00 -22.91
CA ILE A 203 -15.08 -2.38 -21.77
C ILE A 203 -15.92 -1.18 -22.22
N PHE A 204 -15.38 -0.32 -23.08
CA PHE A 204 -16.13 0.83 -23.61
C PHE A 204 -17.27 0.43 -24.54
N SER A 205 -17.15 -0.69 -25.26
CA SER A 205 -18.24 -1.24 -26.05
C SER A 205 -19.40 -1.66 -25.15
N THR A 206 -19.12 -2.34 -24.03
CA THR A 206 -20.13 -2.67 -23.01
C THR A 206 -20.78 -1.41 -22.44
N LEU A 207 -19.98 -0.41 -22.04
CA LEU A 207 -20.49 0.85 -21.48
C LEU A 207 -21.38 1.63 -22.46
N ARG A 208 -21.15 1.51 -23.78
CA ARG A 208 -21.99 2.15 -24.81
C ARG A 208 -23.39 1.55 -24.89
N ASN A 209 -23.54 0.25 -24.63
CA ASN A 209 -24.82 -0.45 -24.74
C ASN A 209 -25.66 -0.33 -23.46
N LEU A 210 -25.03 -0.08 -22.31
CA LEU A 210 -25.73 0.01 -21.01
C LEU A 210 -26.90 1.01 -20.96
N PRO A 211 -26.79 2.26 -21.45
CA PRO A 211 -27.88 3.23 -21.35
C PRO A 211 -29.17 2.79 -22.06
N ASN A 212 -29.05 1.94 -23.09
CA ASN A 212 -30.18 1.44 -23.87
C ASN A 212 -30.81 0.19 -23.25
N GLU A 213 -30.01 -0.62 -22.55
CA GLU A 213 -30.43 -1.93 -22.03
C GLU A 213 -30.83 -1.92 -20.55
N SER A 214 -30.35 -0.94 -19.77
CA SER A 214 -30.49 -0.93 -18.31
C SER A 214 -31.26 0.28 -17.78
N ARG A 215 -32.04 0.08 -16.70
CA ARG A 215 -32.80 1.14 -15.99
C ARG A 215 -31.84 2.00 -15.15
N LEU A 216 -30.91 2.70 -15.81
CA LEU A 216 -29.99 3.63 -15.15
C LEU A 216 -30.66 4.96 -14.87
N ASN A 217 -30.23 5.62 -13.80
CA ASN A 217 -30.67 6.98 -13.54
C ASN A 217 -29.95 7.96 -14.50
N LYS A 218 -30.50 9.17 -14.65
CA LYS A 218 -29.92 10.22 -15.51
C LYS A 218 -28.50 10.61 -15.10
N HIS A 219 -28.17 10.49 -13.81
CA HIS A 219 -26.86 10.83 -13.29
C HIS A 219 -25.76 9.88 -13.81
N THR A 220 -25.99 8.57 -13.71
CA THR A 220 -25.08 7.54 -14.21
C THR A 220 -24.95 7.61 -15.74
N GLN A 221 -26.03 7.90 -16.47
CA GLN A 221 -25.96 8.13 -17.92
C GLN A 221 -25.04 9.32 -18.27
N TYR A 222 -25.20 10.46 -17.59
CA TYR A 222 -24.32 11.61 -17.76
C TYR A 222 -22.86 11.28 -17.41
N MET A 223 -22.61 10.50 -16.36
CA MET A 223 -21.24 10.07 -16.02
C MET A 223 -20.60 9.22 -17.13
N ILE A 224 -21.37 8.37 -17.81
CA ILE A 224 -20.89 7.58 -18.96
C ILE A 224 -20.50 8.53 -20.10
N GLU A 225 -21.34 9.51 -20.43
CA GLU A 225 -21.05 10.51 -21.47
C GLU A 225 -19.74 11.27 -21.17
N VAL A 226 -19.60 11.78 -19.94
CA VAL A 226 -18.36 12.45 -19.48
C VAL A 226 -17.15 11.53 -19.61
N LEU A 227 -17.28 10.22 -19.32
CA LEU A 227 -16.19 9.27 -19.48
C LEU A 227 -15.79 9.09 -20.96
N PHE A 228 -16.75 9.10 -21.89
CA PHE A 228 -16.43 9.06 -23.32
C PHE A 228 -15.66 10.30 -23.77
N ASP A 229 -15.95 11.48 -23.21
CA ASP A 229 -15.20 12.69 -23.50
C ASP A 229 -13.77 12.63 -22.93
N VAL A 230 -13.61 12.14 -21.69
CA VAL A 230 -12.28 11.86 -21.12
C VAL A 230 -11.46 10.91 -22.01
N ARG A 231 -12.11 9.89 -22.58
CA ARG A 231 -11.45 8.98 -23.53
C ARG A 231 -11.06 9.67 -24.84
N LYS A 232 -11.92 10.53 -25.41
CA LYS A 232 -11.59 11.31 -26.63
C LYS A 232 -10.36 12.17 -26.41
N ASP A 233 -10.26 12.76 -25.21
CA ASP A 233 -9.11 13.56 -24.79
C ASP A 233 -7.89 12.71 -24.39
N LYS A 234 -7.95 11.39 -24.56
CA LYS A 234 -6.89 10.43 -24.19
C LYS A 234 -6.44 10.58 -22.73
N PHE A 235 -7.37 10.84 -21.82
CA PHE A 235 -7.11 10.94 -20.39
C PHE A 235 -6.08 12.03 -20.00
N LYS A 236 -5.93 13.10 -20.79
CA LYS A 236 -5.00 14.22 -20.48
C LYS A 236 -5.16 14.80 -19.07
N GLY A 237 -6.37 14.87 -18.54
CA GLY A 237 -6.66 15.34 -17.17
C GLY A 237 -6.40 14.30 -16.07
N HIS A 238 -6.05 13.07 -16.43
CA HIS A 238 -5.85 11.95 -15.53
C HIS A 238 -4.56 11.19 -15.89
N PRO A 239 -3.38 11.80 -15.64
CA PRO A 239 -2.11 11.18 -15.91
C PRO A 239 -1.94 9.87 -15.12
N SER A 240 -1.41 8.81 -15.74
CA SER A 240 -1.15 7.53 -15.06
C SER A 240 -0.29 7.72 -13.80
N ILE A 241 0.83 8.42 -13.95
CA ILE A 241 1.74 8.75 -12.84
C ILE A 241 1.89 10.28 -12.81
N PRO A 242 1.46 10.96 -11.72
CA PRO A 242 1.71 12.39 -11.56
C PRO A 242 3.21 12.71 -11.53
N SER A 243 3.57 13.94 -11.91
CA SER A 243 4.97 14.40 -11.89
C SER A 243 5.59 14.27 -10.50
N GLY A 244 6.81 13.73 -10.43
CA GLY A 244 7.56 13.53 -9.18
C GLY A 244 7.26 12.21 -8.46
N LEU A 245 6.41 11.35 -9.03
CA LEU A 245 6.05 10.04 -8.45
C LEU A 245 6.52 8.84 -9.27
N ASP A 246 7.26 9.07 -10.35
CA ASP A 246 7.93 8.04 -11.14
C ASP A 246 9.37 7.87 -10.64
N LEU A 247 9.53 7.10 -9.56
CA LEU A 247 10.81 6.92 -8.86
C LEU A 247 11.53 5.61 -9.22
N VAL A 248 10.88 4.74 -9.99
CA VAL A 248 11.39 3.39 -10.27
C VAL A 248 11.49 3.17 -11.78
N ASN A 249 12.70 2.91 -12.25
CA ASN A 249 12.95 2.56 -13.65
C ASN A 249 12.12 1.35 -14.08
N LYS A 250 11.56 1.40 -15.30
CA LYS A 250 10.68 0.35 -15.85
C LYS A 250 11.28 -1.06 -15.84
N ASN A 251 12.60 -1.18 -15.97
CA ASN A 251 13.29 -2.47 -15.99
C ASN A 251 13.46 -3.09 -14.60
N ASP A 252 13.38 -2.28 -13.55
CA ASP A 252 13.54 -2.72 -12.16
C ASP A 252 12.18 -3.01 -11.48
N GLN A 253 11.08 -2.83 -12.20
CA GLN A 253 9.73 -3.03 -11.67
C GLN A 253 9.40 -4.52 -11.64
N TYR A 254 8.84 -4.96 -10.51
CA TYR A 254 8.29 -6.30 -10.36
C TYR A 254 6.76 -6.25 -10.39
N THR A 255 6.16 -6.86 -11.41
CA THR A 255 4.70 -6.84 -11.59
C THR A 255 4.07 -8.13 -11.09
N HIS A 256 3.14 -8.00 -10.15
CA HIS A 256 2.40 -9.12 -9.57
C HIS A 256 1.15 -9.45 -10.40
N ASN A 257 0.98 -10.72 -10.74
CA ASN A 257 -0.25 -11.23 -11.35
C ASN A 257 -1.07 -11.96 -10.29
N ILE A 258 -2.10 -11.31 -9.76
CA ILE A 258 -2.96 -11.84 -8.70
C ILE A 258 -4.33 -12.21 -9.28
N GLU A 259 -4.81 -13.39 -8.95
CA GLU A 259 -6.15 -13.82 -9.33
C GLU A 259 -7.22 -13.23 -8.39
N LEU A 260 -8.32 -12.72 -8.95
CA LEU A 260 -9.44 -12.19 -8.16
C LEU A 260 -10.25 -13.28 -7.43
N LYS A 261 -10.06 -14.56 -7.77
CA LYS A 261 -10.83 -15.68 -7.21
C LYS A 261 -10.28 -16.16 -5.87
N ASP A 262 -9.01 -15.91 -5.60
CA ASP A 262 -8.44 -16.22 -4.31
C ASP A 262 -8.91 -15.15 -3.33
N LEU A 263 -9.75 -15.57 -2.37
CA LEU A 263 -9.87 -14.88 -1.09
C LEU A 263 -8.47 -14.86 -0.49
N CYS A 264 -7.66 -13.88 -0.92
CA CYS A 264 -6.25 -13.84 -0.63
C CYS A 264 -6.08 -13.92 0.88
N GLU A 265 -5.24 -14.84 1.33
CA GLU A 265 -4.87 -14.93 2.73
C GLU A 265 -4.33 -13.57 3.13
N SER A 266 -5.12 -12.82 3.91
CA SER A 266 -4.75 -11.48 4.33
C SER A 266 -3.62 -11.51 5.37
N GLU A 267 -3.13 -12.71 5.74
CA GLU A 267 -2.07 -12.97 6.70
C GLU A 267 -2.18 -12.06 7.93
N ALA A 268 -3.38 -11.97 8.52
CA ALA A 268 -3.68 -11.02 9.60
C ALA A 268 -2.83 -11.28 10.86
N ILE A 269 -2.31 -12.50 10.99
CA ILE A 269 -1.35 -12.91 12.02
C ILE A 269 -0.07 -12.06 12.00
N LEU A 270 0.31 -11.50 10.83
CA LEU A 270 1.48 -10.62 10.70
C LEU A 270 1.27 -9.21 11.28
N ASP A 271 0.05 -8.84 11.60
CA ASP A 271 -0.26 -7.54 12.24
C ASP A 271 -0.07 -7.61 13.76
N ILE A 272 0.08 -8.82 14.30
CA ILE A 272 0.14 -9.09 15.72
C ILE A 272 1.57 -9.48 16.09
N PHE A 273 2.04 -8.96 17.22
CA PHE A 273 3.33 -9.33 17.79
C PHE A 273 3.44 -10.84 18.01
N GLN A 274 4.55 -11.40 17.53
CA GLN A 274 4.95 -12.79 17.78
C GLN A 274 6.37 -12.80 18.32
N TYR A 275 6.60 -13.70 19.27
CA TYR A 275 7.94 -13.94 19.79
C TYR A 275 8.79 -14.64 18.74
N ASP A 276 10.00 -14.15 18.54
CA ASP A 276 10.96 -14.66 17.57
C ASP A 276 12.18 -15.21 18.33
N GLU A 277 12.36 -16.52 18.32
CA GLU A 277 13.52 -17.18 18.95
C GLU A 277 14.85 -16.77 18.28
N GLN A 278 14.82 -16.38 17.00
CA GLN A 278 15.99 -15.99 16.20
C GLN A 278 16.06 -14.47 15.99
N TYR A 279 15.51 -13.69 16.92
CA TYR A 279 15.41 -12.24 16.82
C TYR A 279 16.73 -11.56 16.44
N GLU A 280 17.82 -11.89 17.14
CA GLU A 280 19.12 -11.25 16.91
C GLU A 280 19.68 -11.56 15.52
N GLU A 281 19.52 -12.80 15.04
CA GLU A 281 19.97 -13.20 13.71
C GLU A 281 19.15 -12.49 12.62
N ASN A 282 17.83 -12.40 12.80
CA ASN A 282 16.93 -11.77 11.85
C ASN A 282 17.15 -10.24 11.78
N GLU A 283 17.40 -9.60 12.92
CA GLU A 283 17.78 -8.19 12.96
C GLU A 283 19.16 -7.96 12.31
N ALA A 284 20.14 -8.83 12.57
CA ALA A 284 21.45 -8.74 11.93
C ALA A 284 21.36 -8.87 10.40
N LYS A 285 20.60 -9.86 9.90
CA LYS A 285 20.33 -10.02 8.45
C LYS A 285 19.69 -8.76 7.87
N TYR A 286 18.73 -8.15 8.56
CA TYR A 286 18.12 -6.91 8.08
C TYR A 286 19.11 -5.74 8.04
N VAL A 287 20.00 -5.62 9.03
CA VAL A 287 21.05 -4.58 9.03
C VAL A 287 21.98 -4.72 7.83
N GLU A 288 22.34 -5.94 7.44
CA GLU A 288 23.15 -6.19 6.23
C GLU A 288 22.42 -5.80 4.96
N ILE A 289 21.14 -6.19 4.83
CA ILE A 289 20.30 -5.85 3.67
C ILE A 289 20.11 -4.33 3.58
N ARG A 290 19.81 -3.69 4.72
CA ARG A 290 19.65 -2.24 4.84
C ARG A 290 20.90 -1.51 4.36
N LYS A 291 22.08 -1.95 4.78
CA LYS A 291 23.34 -1.34 4.36
C LYS A 291 23.50 -1.38 2.83
N LYS A 292 23.24 -2.54 2.22
CA LYS A 292 23.29 -2.69 0.75
C LYS A 292 22.30 -1.75 0.04
N ILE A 293 21.06 -1.66 0.52
CA ILE A 293 20.03 -0.82 -0.09
C ILE A 293 20.36 0.67 0.01
N LEU A 294 20.87 1.13 1.16
CA LEU A 294 21.19 2.53 1.39
C LEU A 294 22.48 2.96 0.67
N ASP A 295 23.49 2.08 0.61
CA ASP A 295 24.73 2.33 -0.13
C ASP A 295 24.44 2.45 -1.64
N GLU A 296 23.55 1.60 -2.20
CA GLU A 296 23.09 1.71 -3.61
C GLU A 296 22.34 3.02 -3.89
N ASN A 297 21.56 3.55 -2.94
CA ASN A 297 20.81 4.79 -3.13
C ASN A 297 21.72 6.03 -3.09
N ASN A 298 22.82 6.00 -2.34
CA ASN A 298 23.77 7.12 -2.29
C ASN A 298 24.50 7.30 -3.63
N ASP A 299 24.82 6.21 -4.34
CA ASP A 299 25.45 6.25 -5.66
C ASP A 299 24.52 6.81 -6.75
N ASP A 300 23.20 6.65 -6.58
CA ASP A 300 22.18 7.21 -7.50
C ASP A 300 21.94 8.72 -7.24
N GLU A 301 22.14 9.22 -6.01
CA GLU A 301 22.04 10.65 -5.69
C GLU A 301 23.21 11.47 -6.28
N GLU A 302 24.44 10.93 -6.31
CA GLU A 302 25.61 11.63 -6.86
C GLU A 302 25.53 11.86 -8.39
N LYS A 303 24.76 11.05 -9.12
CA LYS A 303 24.59 11.22 -10.58
C LYS A 303 23.62 12.33 -10.97
N SER A 304 22.88 12.91 -10.02
CA SER A 304 21.91 13.97 -10.29
C SER A 304 22.48 15.40 -10.19
N HIS A 305 23.76 15.55 -9.80
CA HIS A 305 24.39 16.86 -9.57
C HIS A 305 25.57 17.22 -10.48
N SER A 306 25.81 16.50 -11.58
CA SER A 306 26.91 16.81 -12.52
C SER A 306 26.46 17.08 -13.96
N SER A 307 25.61 18.09 -14.17
CA SER A 307 25.47 18.69 -15.51
C SER A 307 24.92 20.12 -15.48
N SER A 308 25.80 21.09 -15.24
CA SER A 308 25.82 22.40 -15.96
C SER A 308 26.79 23.38 -15.31
N SER A 309 28.04 23.37 -15.76
CA SER A 309 28.83 24.59 -15.85
C SER A 309 29.96 24.32 -16.85
N ASP A 310 29.66 24.57 -18.13
CA ASP A 310 30.66 25.01 -19.10
C ASP A 310 29.95 25.61 -20.31
N GLY A 311 30.29 26.86 -20.62
CA GLY A 311 29.86 27.58 -21.82
C GLY A 311 29.19 28.92 -21.52
N ASP A 312 29.98 30.00 -21.42
CA ASP A 312 30.01 31.03 -22.47
C ASP A 312 30.95 32.18 -22.11
N GLU A 313 32.11 32.19 -22.77
CA GLU A 313 32.93 33.36 -23.01
C GLU A 313 32.39 34.18 -24.20
N GLU A 314 32.63 35.50 -24.14
CA GLU A 314 32.62 36.50 -25.21
C GLU A 314 31.29 36.93 -25.85
N SER A 315 30.79 38.10 -25.41
CA SER A 315 30.57 39.23 -26.33
C SER A 315 30.34 40.56 -25.59
N LYS A 316 31.40 41.39 -25.51
CA LYS A 316 31.40 42.85 -25.80
C LYS A 316 32.76 43.50 -25.57
#